data_AF-A0A0H0XRP9-F1
#
_entry.id   AF-A0A0H0XRP9-F1
#
_cell.length_a   1.000
_cell.length_b   1.000
_cell.length_c   1.000
_cell.angle_alpha   90.00
_cell.angle_beta   90.00
_cell.angle_gamma   90.00
#
_symmetry.space_group_name_H-M   'P 1'
#
loop_
_entity.id
_entity.type
_entity.pdbx_description
1 polymer ?
#
loop_
_entity_poly.entity_id
_entity_poly.type
_entity_poly.pdbx_seq_one_letter_code
_entity_poly.pdbx_strand_id
1 'polypeptide(L)'
;MVRPPRPNRGGAFEKWTVRLIVPALFIALFSAMFSVAGPRVDWRAWFDGPERGTWRAIMIGGLDVAAERMSIAVADGEIRGGRDGCNYWGYSGAPDPETGERMISSTMAACEETPALQAYDAIGHYRAELQLVSADRLEVSYRGVTGIFRRWTPELDEAERRADERAMDAARRAESKMPSPVYPAPDRNAPPPPAPPAAPPPPPPAPPNPDPFPTR
;
A
#
# COMPACT_ATOMS: atom_id res chain seq x y z
N MET A 1 -54.62 70.86 -1.18
CA MET A 1 -54.65 69.38 -1.34
C MET A 1 -53.26 68.92 -1.78
N VAL A 2 -52.53 68.21 -0.94
CA VAL A 2 -51.18 67.67 -1.25
C VAL A 2 -51.29 66.16 -1.31
N ARG A 3 -50.94 65.55 -2.46
CA ARG A 3 -50.91 64.10 -2.65
C ARG A 3 -49.68 63.52 -1.95
N PRO A 4 -49.78 62.40 -1.21
CA PRO A 4 -48.60 61.74 -0.64
C PRO A 4 -47.81 61.00 -1.74
N PRO A 5 -46.47 60.93 -1.63
CA PRO A 5 -45.64 60.20 -2.58
C PRO A 5 -45.80 58.68 -2.39
N ARG A 6 -45.81 57.93 -3.50
CA ARG A 6 -45.81 56.47 -3.48
C ARG A 6 -44.46 55.94 -2.97
N PRO A 7 -44.43 54.90 -2.12
CA PRO A 7 -43.18 54.30 -1.67
C PRO A 7 -42.54 53.48 -2.80
N ASN A 8 -41.25 53.74 -3.04
CA ASN A 8 -40.39 53.00 -3.97
C ASN A 8 -40.34 51.51 -3.60
N ARG A 9 -41.00 50.66 -4.40
CA ARG A 9 -41.04 49.19 -4.25
C ARG A 9 -39.76 48.46 -4.70
N GLY A 10 -38.71 49.17 -5.11
CA GLY A 10 -37.50 48.56 -5.68
C GLY A 10 -36.40 48.14 -4.69
N GLY A 11 -36.32 48.75 -3.49
CA GLY A 11 -35.09 48.67 -2.68
C GLY A 11 -34.97 47.50 -1.68
N ALA A 12 -36.06 46.78 -1.39
CA ALA A 12 -36.05 45.72 -0.38
C ALA A 12 -35.63 44.37 -0.97
N PHE A 13 -36.11 44.02 -2.16
CA PHE A 13 -35.83 42.74 -2.80
C PHE A 13 -34.35 42.61 -3.20
N GLU A 14 -33.76 43.70 -3.71
CA GLU A 14 -32.36 43.77 -4.14
C GLU A 14 -31.37 43.57 -2.97
N LYS A 15 -31.68 44.13 -1.80
CA LYS A 15 -30.82 44.02 -0.60
C LYS A 15 -30.80 42.62 0.02
N TRP A 16 -31.93 41.92 0.02
CA TRP A 16 -32.02 40.56 0.59
C TRP A 16 -31.43 39.51 -0.34
N THR A 17 -31.64 39.66 -1.64
CA THR A 17 -31.10 38.77 -2.68
C THR A 17 -29.57 38.83 -2.69
N VAL A 18 -28.96 40.02 -2.66
CA VAL A 18 -27.48 40.15 -2.60
C VAL A 18 -26.91 39.64 -1.28
N ARG A 19 -27.59 39.87 -0.15
CA ARG A 19 -27.11 39.42 1.17
C ARG A 19 -27.15 37.91 1.40
N LEU A 20 -27.99 37.17 0.66
CA LEU A 20 -28.14 35.73 0.85
C LEU A 20 -27.55 34.93 -0.32
N ILE A 21 -27.70 35.40 -1.56
CA ILE A 21 -27.21 34.67 -2.73
C ILE A 21 -25.68 34.76 -2.84
N VAL A 22 -25.08 35.91 -2.51
CA VAL A 22 -23.62 36.05 -2.58
C VAL A 22 -22.92 35.11 -1.59
N PRO A 23 -23.29 35.06 -0.29
CA PRO A 23 -22.71 34.07 0.63
C PRO A 23 -22.98 32.62 0.21
N ALA A 24 -24.17 32.31 -0.29
CA ALA A 24 -24.50 30.96 -0.75
C ALA A 24 -23.64 30.54 -1.98
N LEU A 25 -23.40 31.45 -2.92
CA LEU A 25 -22.51 31.23 -4.06
C LEU A 25 -21.06 31.06 -3.61
N PHE A 26 -20.59 31.85 -2.64
CA PHE A 26 -19.25 31.66 -2.06
C PHE A 26 -19.11 30.30 -1.38
N ILE A 27 -20.10 29.86 -0.59
CA ILE A 27 -20.09 28.54 0.06
C ILE A 27 -20.11 27.42 -1.00
N ALA A 28 -20.95 27.54 -2.03
CA ALA A 28 -21.03 26.56 -3.11
C ALA A 28 -19.72 26.46 -3.90
N LEU A 29 -19.10 27.60 -4.24
CA LEU A 29 -17.83 27.66 -4.94
C LEU A 29 -16.70 27.08 -4.08
N PHE A 30 -16.66 27.42 -2.79
CA PHE A 30 -15.67 26.89 -1.85
C PHE A 30 -15.82 25.38 -1.66
N SER A 31 -17.06 24.87 -1.59
CA SER A 31 -17.36 23.43 -1.50
C SER A 31 -16.96 22.68 -2.78
N ALA A 32 -17.21 23.27 -3.95
CA ALA A 32 -16.78 22.70 -5.23
C ALA A 32 -15.25 22.68 -5.35
N MET A 33 -14.57 23.76 -4.94
CA MET A 33 -13.10 23.80 -4.90
C MET A 33 -12.51 22.78 -3.93
N PHE A 34 -13.07 22.63 -2.73
CA PHE A 34 -12.65 21.60 -1.77
C PHE A 34 -12.90 20.18 -2.31
N SER A 35 -13.96 19.97 -3.08
CA SER A 35 -14.28 18.66 -3.66
C SER A 35 -13.37 18.26 -4.84
N VAL A 36 -12.86 19.25 -5.60
CA VAL A 36 -12.06 19.01 -6.81
C VAL A 36 -10.55 19.08 -6.53
N ALA A 37 -10.12 19.95 -5.61
CA ALA A 37 -8.70 20.24 -5.37
C ALA A 37 -8.29 20.19 -3.88
N GLY A 38 -9.23 19.94 -2.97
CA GLY A 38 -8.91 19.77 -1.56
C GLY A 38 -8.06 18.51 -1.36
N PRO A 39 -7.12 18.52 -0.39
CA PRO A 39 -6.51 17.27 0.05
C PRO A 39 -7.66 16.31 0.38
N ARG A 40 -7.56 15.05 -0.05
CA ARG A 40 -8.45 14.00 0.46
C ARG A 40 -8.14 13.86 1.94
N VAL A 41 -8.80 14.68 2.75
CA VAL A 41 -8.75 14.61 4.19
C VAL A 41 -9.46 13.31 4.51
N ASP A 42 -8.67 12.27 4.74
CA ASP A 42 -9.16 11.02 5.27
C ASP A 42 -9.60 11.30 6.71
N TRP A 43 -10.85 11.74 6.86
CA TRP A 43 -11.43 12.07 8.16
C TRP A 43 -11.45 10.87 9.10
N ARG A 44 -11.35 9.64 8.57
CA ARG A 44 -11.18 8.43 9.38
C ARG A 44 -9.85 8.43 10.15
N ALA A 45 -8.82 9.09 9.63
CA ALA A 45 -7.56 9.27 10.33
C ALA A 45 -7.69 10.04 11.67
N TRP A 46 -8.80 10.76 11.89
CA TRP A 46 -9.09 11.38 13.20
C TRP A 46 -9.67 10.41 14.22
N PHE A 47 -10.20 9.28 13.76
CA PHE A 47 -10.77 8.22 14.60
C PHE A 47 -9.83 7.03 14.75
N ASP A 48 -8.71 7.04 14.04
CA ASP A 48 -7.65 6.07 14.19
C ASP A 48 -6.90 6.26 15.53
N GLY A 49 -6.60 5.13 16.18
CA GLY A 49 -5.78 5.11 17.39
C GLY A 49 -4.33 5.52 17.15
N PRO A 50 -3.56 5.81 18.21
CA PRO A 50 -2.15 6.23 18.11
C PRO A 50 -1.24 5.17 17.47
N GLU A 51 -1.72 3.94 17.32
CA GLU A 51 -1.09 2.84 16.60
C GLU A 51 -1.03 3.07 15.08
N ARG A 52 -1.76 4.04 14.52
CA ARG A 52 -1.78 4.31 13.08
C ARG A 52 -0.38 4.54 12.51
N GLY A 53 -0.14 3.98 11.33
CA GLY A 53 1.05 4.22 10.53
C GLY A 53 1.80 2.95 10.16
N THR A 54 3.01 3.13 9.63
CA THR A 54 3.89 2.02 9.26
C THR A 54 4.85 1.71 10.39
N TRP A 55 5.04 0.43 10.65
CA TRP A 55 5.84 -0.10 11.74
C TRP A 55 6.81 -1.15 11.22
N ARG A 56 8.08 -1.01 11.57
CA ARG A 56 9.18 -1.89 11.15
C ARG A 56 9.46 -2.91 12.24
N ALA A 57 9.49 -4.18 11.90
CA ALA A 57 9.82 -5.23 12.85
C ALA A 57 11.27 -5.10 13.32
N ILE A 58 11.49 -5.19 14.62
CA ILE A 58 12.81 -5.33 15.24
C ILE A 58 12.98 -6.78 15.68
N MET A 59 11.98 -7.33 16.38
CA MET A 59 11.99 -8.71 16.82
C MET A 59 10.62 -9.35 16.60
N ILE A 60 10.59 -10.62 16.22
CA ILE A 60 9.36 -11.41 16.10
C ILE A 60 9.61 -12.82 16.63
N GLY A 61 8.77 -13.32 17.53
CA GLY A 61 8.91 -14.67 18.09
C GLY A 61 10.25 -14.90 18.81
N GLY A 62 10.89 -13.84 19.31
CA GLY A 62 12.22 -13.89 19.92
C GLY A 62 13.40 -13.85 18.93
N LEU A 63 13.16 -13.75 17.62
CA LEU A 63 14.18 -13.60 16.59
C LEU A 63 14.43 -12.12 16.29
N ASP A 64 15.70 -11.73 16.11
CA ASP A 64 16.05 -10.42 15.56
C ASP A 64 15.82 -10.43 14.04
N VAL A 65 14.92 -9.58 13.58
CA VAL A 65 14.50 -9.47 12.17
C VAL A 65 14.71 -8.06 11.61
N ALA A 66 15.47 -7.22 12.31
CA ALA A 66 15.66 -5.82 11.90
C ALA A 66 16.26 -5.69 10.48
N ALA A 67 17.11 -6.65 10.09
CA ALA A 67 17.75 -6.70 8.77
C ALA A 67 16.82 -7.21 7.65
N GLU A 68 15.78 -7.99 7.99
CA GLU A 68 14.86 -8.62 7.03
C GLU A 68 13.87 -7.62 6.41
N ARG A 69 13.82 -6.41 6.96
CA ARG A 69 12.96 -5.33 6.46
C ARG A 69 11.48 -5.70 6.48
N MET A 70 11.06 -6.46 7.49
CA MET A 70 9.66 -6.82 7.71
C MET A 70 8.89 -5.63 8.32
N SER A 71 7.66 -5.39 7.90
CA SER A 71 6.88 -4.24 8.38
C SER A 71 5.39 -4.48 8.29
N ILE A 72 4.61 -3.81 9.13
CA ILE A 72 3.15 -3.77 9.06
C ILE A 72 2.67 -2.33 8.88
N ALA A 73 1.50 -2.18 8.25
CA ALA A 73 0.78 -0.92 8.15
C ALA A 73 -0.53 -1.04 8.93
N VAL A 74 -0.73 -0.14 9.89
CA VAL A 74 -1.91 -0.11 10.76
C VAL A 74 -2.80 1.07 10.40
N ALA A 75 -4.09 0.79 10.17
CA ALA A 75 -5.15 1.79 10.00
C ALA A 75 -6.51 1.19 10.36
N ASP A 76 -7.45 2.03 10.80
CA ASP A 76 -8.75 1.63 11.36
C ASP A 76 -8.63 0.67 12.56
N GLY A 77 -7.56 0.82 13.37
CA GLY A 77 -7.29 -0.04 14.53
C GLY A 77 -6.88 -1.48 14.21
N GLU A 78 -6.60 -1.79 12.94
CA GLU A 78 -6.20 -3.13 12.48
C GLU A 78 -4.99 -3.07 11.53
N ILE A 79 -4.34 -4.23 11.35
CA ILE A 79 -3.27 -4.37 10.35
C ILE A 79 -3.92 -4.44 8.97
N ARG A 80 -3.54 -3.51 8.09
CA ARG A 80 -4.08 -3.37 6.73
C ARG A 80 -3.14 -3.86 5.64
N GLY A 81 -1.90 -4.13 5.97
CA GLY A 81 -0.90 -4.54 5.01
C GLY A 81 0.46 -4.64 5.64
N GLY A 82 1.45 -4.95 4.82
CA GLY A 82 2.81 -5.06 5.29
C GLY A 82 3.78 -5.55 4.23
N ARG A 83 4.96 -5.91 4.73
CA ARG A 83 6.04 -6.54 4.00
C ARG A 83 6.58 -7.65 4.89
N ASP A 84 6.58 -8.87 4.39
CA ASP A 84 6.98 -10.08 5.13
C ASP A 84 8.49 -10.35 5.07
N GLY A 85 9.26 -9.44 4.47
CA GLY A 85 10.69 -9.59 4.20
C GLY A 85 11.00 -9.82 2.73
N CYS A 86 10.02 -10.30 1.97
CA CYS A 86 10.15 -10.63 0.56
C CYS A 86 9.02 -10.04 -0.28
N ASN A 87 7.77 -10.29 0.12
CA ASN A 87 6.56 -9.77 -0.52
C ASN A 87 5.97 -8.57 0.21
N TYR A 88 5.38 -7.68 -0.58
CA TYR A 88 4.40 -6.72 -0.09
C TYR A 88 3.02 -7.36 -0.14
N TRP A 89 2.19 -7.06 0.85
CA TRP A 89 0.81 -7.48 0.87
C TRP A 89 -0.10 -6.42 1.48
N GLY A 90 -1.39 -6.48 1.16
CA GLY A 90 -2.38 -5.55 1.72
C GLY A 90 -3.80 -6.07 1.59
N TYR A 91 -4.67 -5.61 2.48
CA TYR A 91 -6.10 -5.83 2.40
C TYR A 91 -6.77 -4.71 1.63
N SER A 92 -7.72 -5.08 0.79
CA SER A 92 -8.51 -4.15 0.00
C SER A 92 -10.01 -4.45 0.15
N GLY A 93 -10.83 -3.42 -0.03
CA GLY A 93 -12.28 -3.55 0.03
C GLY A 93 -12.84 -3.61 1.45
N ALA A 94 -14.18 -3.64 1.52
CA ALA A 94 -14.90 -3.94 2.75
C ALA A 94 -14.73 -5.42 3.11
N PRO A 95 -14.80 -5.79 4.39
CA PRO A 95 -14.87 -7.20 4.77
C PRO A 95 -16.15 -7.81 4.20
N ASP A 96 -16.05 -9.05 3.77
CA ASP A 96 -17.17 -9.86 3.32
C ASP A 96 -18.23 -9.91 4.43
N PRO A 97 -19.51 -9.65 4.13
CA PRO A 97 -20.55 -9.57 5.16
C PRO A 97 -20.90 -10.93 5.78
N GLU A 98 -20.62 -12.05 5.12
CA GLU A 98 -20.89 -13.40 5.61
C GLU A 98 -19.71 -13.96 6.40
N THR A 99 -18.49 -13.80 5.87
CA THR A 99 -17.29 -14.42 6.48
C THR A 99 -16.46 -13.45 7.33
N GLY A 100 -16.61 -12.14 7.10
CA GLY A 100 -15.76 -11.11 7.69
C GLY A 100 -14.35 -11.03 7.09
N GLU A 101 -14.04 -11.84 6.08
CA GLU A 101 -12.72 -11.87 5.43
C GLU A 101 -12.56 -10.71 4.44
N ARG A 102 -11.32 -10.24 4.22
CA ARG A 102 -11.04 -9.23 3.19
C ARG A 102 -10.18 -9.83 2.09
N MET A 103 -10.32 -9.25 0.90
CA MET A 103 -9.47 -9.56 -0.25
C MET A 103 -8.03 -9.11 0.04
N ILE A 104 -7.09 -10.05 -0.09
CA ILE A 104 -5.65 -9.81 0.04
C ILE A 104 -5.00 -9.68 -1.33
N SER A 105 -4.13 -8.69 -1.51
CA SER A 105 -3.21 -8.58 -2.64
C SER A 105 -1.78 -8.81 -2.16
N SER A 106 -0.93 -9.44 -2.99
CA SER A 106 0.47 -9.71 -2.66
C SER A 106 1.36 -9.73 -3.92
N THR A 107 2.65 -9.42 -3.77
CA THR A 107 3.62 -9.38 -4.90
C THR A 107 4.11 -10.76 -5.38
N MET A 108 3.68 -11.86 -4.76
CA MET A 108 3.91 -13.26 -5.21
C MET A 108 5.33 -13.61 -5.70
N ALA A 109 6.36 -13.01 -5.11
CA ALA A 109 7.73 -13.49 -5.26
C ALA A 109 7.86 -14.84 -4.53
N ALA A 110 8.64 -15.75 -5.12
CA ALA A 110 9.00 -17.02 -4.48
C ALA A 110 10.13 -16.76 -3.47
N CYS A 111 9.83 -16.99 -2.19
CA CYS A 111 10.73 -16.71 -1.08
C CYS A 111 11.05 -18.02 -0.36
N GLU A 112 12.25 -18.11 0.22
CA GLU A 112 12.59 -19.22 1.10
C GLU A 112 11.75 -19.13 2.39
N GLU A 113 11.26 -20.28 2.85
CA GLU A 113 10.51 -20.35 4.10
C GLU A 113 11.50 -20.32 5.28
N THR A 114 11.53 -19.20 5.99
CA THR A 114 12.41 -18.99 7.14
C THR A 114 11.61 -18.96 8.45
N PRO A 115 12.25 -19.23 9.61
CA PRO A 115 11.58 -19.08 10.91
C PRO A 115 11.06 -17.67 11.16
N ALA A 116 11.75 -16.64 10.64
CA ALA A 116 11.31 -15.26 10.72
C ALA A 116 10.01 -15.03 9.92
N LEU A 117 9.91 -15.59 8.72
CA LEU A 117 8.71 -15.51 7.88
C LEU A 117 7.52 -16.22 8.54
N GLN A 118 7.73 -17.43 9.06
CA GLN A 118 6.68 -18.16 9.80
C GLN A 118 6.19 -17.39 11.04
N ALA A 119 7.12 -16.76 11.77
CA ALA A 119 6.77 -15.96 12.93
C ALA A 119 6.05 -14.65 12.53
N TYR A 120 6.43 -14.04 11.40
CA TYR A 120 5.74 -12.90 10.83
C TYR A 120 4.31 -13.27 10.44
N ASP A 121 4.10 -14.37 9.72
CA ASP A 121 2.76 -14.81 9.28
C ASP A 121 1.81 -15.06 10.45
N ALA A 122 2.34 -15.51 11.59
CA ALA A 122 1.55 -15.69 12.79
C ALA A 122 0.95 -14.38 13.33
N ILE A 123 1.65 -13.24 13.24
CA ILE A 123 1.22 -11.96 13.83
C ILE A 123 0.84 -10.88 12.82
N GLY A 124 1.26 -11.04 11.57
CA GLY A 124 1.04 -10.07 10.50
C GLY A 124 -0.39 -10.13 9.97
N HIS A 125 -1.06 -11.27 10.11
CA HIS A 125 -2.44 -11.46 9.67
C HIS A 125 -3.46 -11.30 10.80
N TYR A 126 -4.74 -11.23 10.43
CA TYR A 126 -5.86 -10.75 11.24
C TYR A 126 -5.88 -11.19 12.72
N ARG A 127 -6.43 -10.31 13.57
CA ARG A 127 -6.70 -10.50 15.02
C ARG A 127 -5.48 -10.48 15.94
N ALA A 128 -4.36 -9.94 15.48
CA ALA A 128 -3.29 -9.59 16.38
C ALA A 128 -3.73 -8.46 17.33
N GLU A 129 -3.38 -8.61 18.60
CA GLU A 129 -3.54 -7.56 19.60
C GLU A 129 -2.42 -6.55 19.41
N LEU A 130 -2.80 -5.28 19.24
CA LEU A 130 -1.90 -4.15 19.08
C LEU A 130 -1.79 -3.41 20.40
N GLN A 131 -0.59 -3.33 20.96
CA GLN A 131 -0.32 -2.58 22.18
C GLN A 131 0.77 -1.54 21.92
N LEU A 132 0.39 -0.27 21.98
CA LEU A 132 1.36 0.82 21.91
C LEU A 132 2.09 0.95 23.25
N VAL A 133 3.37 0.56 23.28
CA VAL A 133 4.21 0.62 24.48
C VAL A 133 4.79 2.02 24.65
N SER A 134 5.17 2.67 23.54
CA SER A 134 5.61 4.06 23.49
C SER A 134 5.30 4.66 22.12
N ALA A 135 5.53 5.97 21.94
CA ALA A 135 5.29 6.64 20.66
C ALA A 135 6.02 5.98 19.48
N ASP A 136 7.16 5.34 19.74
CA ASP A 136 8.05 4.70 18.78
C ASP A 136 8.08 3.17 18.87
N ARG A 137 7.37 2.55 19.81
CA ARG A 137 7.37 1.10 20.03
C ARG A 137 5.95 0.53 20.09
N LEU A 138 5.67 -0.36 19.15
CA LEU A 138 4.43 -1.14 19.07
C LEU A 138 4.75 -2.59 19.38
N GLU A 139 3.98 -3.19 20.28
CA GLU A 139 3.97 -4.62 20.52
C GLU A 139 2.74 -5.22 19.82
N VAL A 140 2.96 -6.31 19.10
CA VAL A 140 1.93 -7.02 18.34
C VAL A 140 1.97 -8.46 18.79
N SER A 141 0.83 -8.99 19.22
CA SER A 141 0.80 -10.37 19.69
C SER A 141 -0.38 -11.16 19.14
N TYR A 142 -0.16 -12.44 18.86
CA TYR A 142 -1.21 -13.36 18.47
C TYR A 142 -0.82 -14.79 18.84
N ARG A 143 -1.73 -15.52 19.51
CA ARG A 143 -1.56 -16.94 19.88
C ARG A 143 -0.20 -17.29 20.51
N GLY A 144 0.32 -16.40 21.36
CA GLY A 144 1.60 -16.60 22.07
C GLY A 144 2.86 -16.22 21.28
N VAL A 145 2.72 -15.74 20.05
CA VAL A 145 3.81 -15.10 19.31
C VAL A 145 3.72 -13.60 19.54
N THR A 146 4.85 -12.98 19.90
CA THR A 146 4.98 -11.54 20.11
C THR A 146 6.00 -10.95 19.16
N GLY A 147 5.68 -9.81 18.57
CA GLY A 147 6.57 -9.00 17.77
C GLY A 147 6.70 -7.58 18.33
N ILE A 148 7.91 -7.04 18.25
CA ILE A 148 8.25 -5.69 18.66
C ILE A 148 8.59 -4.90 17.41
N PHE A 149 7.90 -3.80 17.22
CA PHE A 149 8.02 -2.95 16.05
C PHE A 149 8.40 -1.53 16.44
N ARG A 150 9.22 -0.90 15.59
CA ARG A 150 9.56 0.52 15.64
C ARG A 150 8.69 1.31 14.69
N ARG A 151 8.28 2.52 15.09
CA ARG A 151 7.61 3.44 14.17
C ARG A 151 8.52 3.74 12.97
N TRP A 152 7.99 3.58 11.76
CA TRP A 152 8.69 3.94 10.54
C TRP A 152 8.42 5.42 10.22
N THR A 153 9.49 6.19 10.03
CA THR A 153 9.40 7.62 9.75
C THR A 153 10.03 7.97 8.40
N PRO A 154 9.66 9.09 7.78
CA PRO A 154 10.28 9.54 6.53
C PRO A 154 11.81 9.68 6.62
N GLU A 155 12.33 10.06 7.79
CA GLU A 155 13.78 10.20 8.01
C GLU A 155 14.48 8.84 8.00
N LEU A 156 13.84 7.80 8.55
CA LEU A 156 14.34 6.42 8.50
C LEU A 156 14.30 5.87 7.06
N ASP A 157 13.23 6.16 6.33
CA ASP A 157 13.10 5.80 4.92
C ASP A 157 14.23 6.40 4.06
N GLU A 158 14.48 7.70 4.21
CA GLU A 158 15.55 8.40 3.52
C GLU A 158 16.94 7.91 3.94
N ALA A 159 17.12 7.53 5.21
CA ALA A 159 18.37 6.95 5.68
C ALA A 159 18.63 5.56 5.06
N GLU A 160 17.60 4.72 4.96
CA GLU A 160 17.69 3.39 4.33
C GLU A 160 17.94 3.52 2.83
N ARG A 161 17.21 4.37 2.11
CA ARG A 161 17.44 4.62 0.68
C ARG A 161 18.88 5.08 0.39
N ARG A 162 19.41 6.01 1.17
CA ARG A 162 20.82 6.44 1.04
C ARG A 162 21.83 5.35 1.40
N ALA A 163 21.47 4.40 2.26
CA ALA A 163 22.33 3.24 2.52
C ALA A 163 22.33 2.27 1.33
N ASP A 164 21.17 2.03 0.75
CA ASP A 164 20.99 1.16 -0.41
C ASP A 164 21.69 1.71 -1.66
N GLU A 165 21.55 3.00 -1.93
CA GLU A 165 22.26 3.66 -3.03
C GLU A 165 23.77 3.52 -2.88
N ARG A 166 24.30 3.72 -1.66
CA ARG A 166 25.73 3.52 -1.37
C ARG A 166 26.16 2.07 -1.56
N ALA A 167 25.32 1.11 -1.18
CA ALA A 167 25.60 -0.32 -1.36
C ALA A 167 25.60 -0.71 -2.86
N MET A 168 24.63 -0.23 -3.63
CA MET A 168 24.56 -0.44 -5.08
C MET A 168 25.75 0.19 -5.81
N ASP A 169 26.13 1.41 -5.45
CA ASP A 169 27.31 2.07 -6.03
C ASP A 169 28.61 1.35 -5.68
N ALA A 170 28.72 0.83 -4.44
CA ALA A 170 29.86 0.00 -4.03
C ALA A 170 29.92 -1.31 -4.83
N ALA A 171 28.78 -1.98 -5.02
CA ALA A 171 28.68 -3.19 -5.83
C ALA A 171 29.07 -2.93 -7.29
N ARG A 172 28.55 -1.85 -7.89
CA ARG A 172 28.88 -1.44 -9.27
C ARG A 172 30.39 -1.19 -9.45
N ARG A 173 31.04 -0.53 -8.48
CA ARG A 173 32.49 -0.30 -8.50
C ARG A 173 33.31 -1.57 -8.29
N ALA A 174 32.78 -2.55 -7.57
CA ALA A 174 33.42 -3.86 -7.40
C ALA A 174 33.33 -4.68 -8.69
N GLU A 175 32.16 -4.69 -9.33
CA GLU A 175 31.91 -5.37 -10.61
C GLU A 175 32.73 -4.76 -11.75
N SER A 176 32.85 -3.42 -11.80
CA SER A 176 33.69 -2.75 -12.82
C SER A 176 35.19 -3.03 -12.67
N LYS A 177 35.63 -3.61 -11.56
CA LYS A 177 37.02 -4.06 -11.33
C LYS A 177 37.22 -5.53 -11.67
N MET A 178 36.17 -6.30 -11.94
CA MET A 178 36.32 -7.68 -12.37
C MET A 178 36.77 -7.71 -13.83
N PRO A 179 37.89 -8.38 -14.18
CA PRO A 179 38.25 -8.58 -15.57
C PRO A 179 37.11 -9.33 -16.26
N SER A 180 36.66 -8.83 -17.42
CA SER A 180 35.66 -9.50 -18.23
C SER A 180 36.03 -10.97 -18.40
N PRO A 181 35.08 -11.92 -18.28
CA PRO A 181 35.36 -13.31 -18.60
C PRO A 181 35.93 -13.36 -20.01
N VAL A 182 37.20 -13.75 -20.13
CA VAL A 182 37.80 -14.02 -21.43
C VAL A 182 37.19 -15.33 -21.89
N TYR A 183 36.07 -15.24 -22.59
CA TYR A 183 35.55 -16.38 -23.32
C TYR A 183 36.61 -16.73 -24.38
N PRO A 184 37.14 -17.97 -24.39
CA PRO A 184 37.96 -18.40 -25.50
C PRO A 184 37.15 -18.19 -26.78
N ALA A 185 37.77 -17.57 -27.79
CA ALA A 185 37.11 -17.37 -29.07
C ALA A 185 36.52 -18.72 -29.53
N PRO A 186 35.27 -18.74 -30.01
CA PRO A 186 34.66 -19.98 -30.48
C PRO A 186 35.59 -20.59 -31.54
N ASP A 187 35.98 -21.85 -31.30
CA ASP A 187 36.77 -22.60 -32.26
C ASP A 187 36.01 -22.60 -33.59
N ARG A 188 36.58 -21.97 -34.62
CA ARG A 188 35.95 -21.86 -35.94
C ARG A 188 35.78 -23.22 -36.63
N ASN A 189 36.41 -24.26 -36.09
CA ASN A 189 36.28 -25.64 -36.56
C ASN A 189 35.33 -26.49 -35.71
N ALA A 190 34.71 -25.92 -34.66
CA ALA A 190 33.72 -26.65 -33.89
C ALA A 190 32.46 -26.90 -34.74
N PRO A 191 31.93 -28.14 -34.74
CA PRO A 191 30.66 -28.42 -35.40
C PRO A 191 29.56 -27.53 -34.82
N PRO A 192 28.61 -27.05 -35.63
CA PRO A 192 27.50 -26.24 -35.13
C PRO A 192 26.74 -27.01 -34.05
N PRO A 193 26.23 -26.31 -33.02
CA PRO A 193 25.42 -26.97 -32.00
C PRO A 193 24.23 -27.69 -32.65
N PRO A 194 23.80 -28.83 -32.09
CA PRO A 194 22.67 -29.57 -32.61
C PRO A 194 21.43 -28.66 -32.68
N ALA A 195 20.65 -28.81 -33.75
CA ALA A 195 19.42 -28.06 -33.91
C ALA A 195 18.53 -28.25 -32.67
N PRO A 196 17.91 -27.18 -32.15
CA PRO A 196 16.96 -27.31 -31.05
C PRO A 196 15.84 -28.30 -31.45
N PRO A 197 15.37 -29.12 -30.51
CA PRO A 197 14.28 -30.06 -30.78
C PRO A 197 13.07 -29.31 -31.34
N ALA A 198 12.40 -29.93 -32.30
CA ALA A 198 11.19 -29.36 -32.91
C ALA A 198 10.19 -28.97 -31.82
N ALA A 199 9.66 -27.76 -31.91
CA ALA A 199 8.64 -27.30 -30.98
C ALA A 199 7.46 -28.29 -30.98
N PRO A 200 6.91 -28.64 -29.80
CA PRO A 200 5.74 -29.50 -29.73
C PRO A 200 4.57 -28.86 -30.50
N PRO A 201 3.69 -29.67 -31.11
CA PRO A 201 2.52 -29.15 -31.79
C PRO A 201 1.67 -28.30 -30.82
N PRO A 202 1.00 -27.26 -31.30
CA PRO A 202 0.14 -26.44 -30.46
C PRO A 202 -0.96 -27.32 -29.83
N PRO A 203 -1.38 -27.01 -28.59
CA PRO A 203 -2.45 -27.75 -27.94
C PRO A 203 -3.74 -27.67 -28.77
N PRO A 204 -4.57 -28.73 -28.76
CA PRO A 204 -5.86 -28.70 -29.44
C PRO A 204 -6.74 -27.56 -28.88
N PRO A 205 -7.59 -26.95 -29.72
CA PRO A 205 -8.49 -25.89 -29.28
C PRO A 205 -9.37 -26.39 -28.13
N ALA A 206 -9.54 -25.54 -27.11
CA ALA A 206 -10.40 -25.84 -25.98
C ALA A 206 -11.84 -26.13 -26.46
N PRO A 207 -12.54 -27.10 -25.85
CA PRO A 207 -13.95 -27.33 -26.16
C PRO A 207 -14.77 -26.04 -25.89
N PRO A 208 -15.82 -25.78 -26.68
CA PRO A 208 -16.69 -24.65 -26.45
C PRO A 208 -17.28 -24.72 -25.02
N ASN A 209 -17.30 -23.57 -24.34
CA ASN A 209 -17.90 -23.45 -23.02
C ASN A 209 -19.36 -23.96 -23.07
N PRO A 210 -19.79 -24.83 -22.15
CA PRO A 210 -21.20 -25.13 -22.01
C PRO A 210 -21.96 -23.86 -21.64
N ASP A 211 -23.11 -23.64 -22.30
CA ASP A 211 -23.96 -22.48 -22.10
C ASP A 211 -24.26 -22.24 -20.60
N PRO A 212 -24.33 -20.97 -20.14
CA PRO A 212 -24.74 -20.67 -18.79
C PRO A 212 -26.15 -21.21 -18.55
N PHE A 213 -26.30 -22.03 -17.51
CA PHE A 213 -27.58 -22.58 -17.07
C PHE A 213 -28.64 -21.48 -16.93
N PRO A 214 -29.90 -21.72 -17.34
CA PRO A 214 -30.98 -20.77 -17.10
C PRO A 214 -31.26 -20.68 -15.60
N THR A 215 -31.08 -19.48 -15.03
CA THR A 215 -31.58 -19.11 -13.72
C THR A 215 -33.10 -19.32 -13.67
N ARG A 216 -33.57 -20.14 -12.74
CA ARG A 216 -34.97 -20.17 -12.28
C ARG A 216 -35.14 -19.21 -11.12
#